data_AF-A0AAX2RUW3-F1
#
_entry.id   AF-A0AAX2RUW3-F1
#
_cell.length_a   1.000
_cell.length_b   1.000
_cell.length_c   1.000
_cell.angle_alpha   90.00
_cell.angle_beta   90.00
_cell.angle_gamma   90.00
#
_symmetry.space_group_name_H-M   'P 1'
#
loop_
_entity.id
_entity.type
_entity.pdbx_description
1 polymer ?
#
loop_
_entity_poly.entity_id
_entity_poly.type
_entity_poly.pdbx_seq_one_letter_code
_entity_poly.pdbx_strand_id
1 'polypeptide(L)'
;MGDSVSADCGWFLLPDFWGKGYAAHAIRALLVLAFGSGRMTSLTASCAIENRASHRVAEKCGFRLIAATGDRCTFDIHKEQVNRHSVKMRTS
;
A
#
# COMPACT_ATOMS: atom_id res chain seq x y z
N MET A 1 -9.24 25.09 2.78
CA MET A 1 -9.09 23.91 1.91
C MET A 1 -7.79 23.26 2.36
N GLY A 2 -7.83 22.15 3.11
CA GLY A 2 -6.60 21.47 3.50
C GLY A 2 -6.11 20.66 2.31
N ASP A 3 -4.91 20.94 1.81
CA ASP A 3 -4.37 20.23 0.66
C ASP A 3 -4.16 18.76 1.03
N SER A 4 -4.96 17.86 0.45
CA SER A 4 -4.74 16.42 0.57
C SER A 4 -3.46 16.06 -0.17
N VAL A 5 -2.41 15.71 0.56
CA VAL A 5 -1.14 15.28 -0.03
C VAL A 5 -1.23 13.79 -0.34
N SER A 6 -1.13 13.46 -1.62
CA SER A 6 -1.15 12.08 -2.13
C SER A 6 0.12 11.80 -2.92
N ALA A 7 0.56 10.54 -2.92
CA ALA A 7 1.67 10.07 -3.74
C ALA A 7 1.39 8.68 -4.31
N ASP A 8 2.13 8.29 -5.35
CA ASP A 8 2.08 6.95 -5.92
C ASP A 8 3.23 6.10 -5.37
N CYS A 9 2.96 4.81 -5.17
CA CYS A 9 3.96 3.85 -4.74
C CYS A 9 3.91 2.59 -5.60
N GLY A 10 5.08 1.96 -5.75
CA GLY A 10 5.24 0.72 -6.49
C GLY A 10 6.27 -0.17 -5.81
N TRP A 11 6.25 -1.45 -6.17
CA TRP A 11 7.19 -2.44 -5.67
C TRP A 11 7.63 -3.37 -6.78
N PHE A 12 8.91 -3.74 -6.73
CA PHE A 12 9.50 -4.72 -7.62
C PHE A 12 10.48 -5.56 -6.82
N LEU A 13 10.48 -6.86 -7.09
CA LEU A 13 11.40 -7.83 -6.48
C LEU A 13 11.97 -8.70 -7.58
N LEU A 14 13.22 -9.14 -7.40
CA LEU A 14 13.79 -10.19 -8.22
C LEU A 14 12.97 -11.49 -8.06
N PRO A 15 12.86 -12.33 -9.11
CA PRO A 15 12.05 -13.56 -9.08
C PRO A 15 12.36 -14.49 -7.90
N ASP A 16 13.63 -14.60 -7.50
CA ASP A 16 14.10 -15.44 -6.39
C ASP A 16 13.49 -15.06 -5.03
N PHE A 17 12.89 -13.87 -4.93
CA PHE A 17 12.30 -13.30 -3.72
C PHE A 17 10.77 -13.27 -3.76
N TRP A 18 10.14 -13.77 -4.84
CA TRP A 18 8.70 -13.86 -4.95
C TRP A 18 8.11 -14.91 -4.00
N GLY A 19 6.83 -14.77 -3.66
CA GLY A 19 6.11 -15.72 -2.80
C GLY A 19 6.49 -15.70 -1.31
N LYS A 20 7.60 -15.05 -0.93
CA LYS A 20 8.13 -15.00 0.45
C LYS A 20 7.53 -13.88 1.32
N GLY A 21 6.65 -13.05 0.77
CA GLY A 21 5.96 -11.99 1.51
C GLY A 21 6.76 -10.68 1.72
N TYR A 22 7.97 -10.57 1.18
CA TYR A 22 8.82 -9.38 1.33
C TYR A 22 8.17 -8.09 0.84
N ALA A 23 7.51 -8.12 -0.33
CA ALA A 23 6.84 -6.94 -0.87
C ALA A 23 5.80 -6.39 0.11
N ALA A 24 4.93 -7.26 0.65
CA ALA A 24 3.92 -6.83 1.61
C ALA A 24 4.53 -6.32 2.93
N HIS A 25 5.65 -6.89 3.38
CA HIS A 25 6.37 -6.39 4.56
C HIS A 25 6.95 -4.99 4.31
N ALA A 26 7.63 -4.80 3.18
CA ALA A 26 8.21 -3.51 2.79
C ALA A 26 7.13 -2.43 2.62
N ILE A 27 6.01 -2.76 1.98
CA ILE A 27 4.91 -1.80 1.79
C ILE A 27 4.23 -1.45 3.11
N ARG A 28 4.04 -2.39 4.04
CA ARG A 28 3.52 -2.03 5.38
C ARG A 28 4.46 -1.08 6.12
N ALA A 29 5.77 -1.30 6.06
CA ALA A 29 6.74 -0.38 6.65
C ALA A 29 6.69 1.01 5.98
N LEU A 30 6.58 1.05 4.64
CA LEU A 30 6.42 2.28 3.89
C LEU A 30 5.16 3.06 4.32
N LEU A 31 4.02 2.38 4.50
CA LEU A 31 2.77 3.01 4.95
C LEU A 31 2.92 3.68 6.33
N VAL A 32 3.61 3.02 7.26
CA VAL A 32 3.91 3.59 8.59
C VAL A 32 4.75 4.85 8.47
N LEU A 33 5.78 4.84 7.62
CA LEU A 33 6.64 6.01 7.40
C LEU A 33 5.89 7.16 6.71
N ALA A 34 5.13 6.85 5.65
CA ALA A 34 4.40 7.84 4.86
C ALA A 34 3.36 8.58 5.71
N PHE A 35 2.53 7.83 6.45
CA PHE A 35 1.46 8.40 7.27
C PHE A 35 1.94 8.88 8.64
N GLY A 36 3.08 8.38 9.15
CA GLY A 36 3.65 8.80 10.42
C GLY A 36 4.07 10.28 10.47
N SER A 37 4.42 10.87 9.32
CA SER A 37 4.74 12.30 9.21
C SER A 37 3.52 13.22 9.38
N GLY A 38 2.29 12.68 9.27
CA GLY A 38 1.03 13.41 9.39
C GLY A 38 0.64 14.28 8.20
N ARG A 39 1.55 14.50 7.23
CA ARG A 39 1.30 15.33 6.03
C ARG A 39 0.60 14.57 4.90
N MET A 40 0.96 13.30 4.70
CA MET A 40 0.37 12.46 3.66
C MET A 40 -1.02 11.98 4.09
N THR A 41 -2.00 12.13 3.21
CA THR A 41 -3.39 11.70 3.46
C THR A 41 -3.73 10.39 2.75
N SER A 42 -3.11 10.10 1.61
CA SER A 42 -3.36 8.90 0.83
C SER A 42 -2.15 8.45 0.02
N LEU A 43 -2.15 7.17 -0.37
CA LEU A 43 -1.23 6.61 -1.35
C LEU A 43 -2.00 5.83 -2.40
N THR A 44 -1.52 5.91 -3.64
CA THR A 44 -2.00 5.08 -4.74
C THR A 44 -0.95 4.05 -5.14
N ALA A 45 -1.41 2.96 -5.75
CA ALA A 45 -0.55 2.01 -6.43
C ALA A 45 -1.25 1.53 -7.70
N SER A 46 -0.50 1.36 -8.78
CA SER A 46 -1.04 0.84 -10.04
C SER A 46 -0.26 -0.37 -10.52
N CYS A 47 -0.97 -1.36 -11.09
CA CYS A 47 -0.33 -2.50 -11.72
C CYS A 47 -1.21 -3.06 -12.85
N ALA A 48 -0.61 -3.87 -13.73
CA ALA A 48 -1.34 -4.59 -14.76
C ALA A 48 -2.42 -5.51 -14.13
N ILE A 49 -3.54 -5.70 -14.82
CA ILE A 49 -4.66 -6.56 -14.39
C ILE A 49 -4.19 -8.02 -14.22
N GLU A 50 -3.27 -8.47 -15.07
CA GLU A 50 -2.71 -9.81 -15.07
C GLU A 50 -1.74 -10.04 -13.90
N ASN A 51 -1.24 -8.97 -13.27
CA ASN A 51 -0.28 -9.06 -12.18
C ASN A 51 -0.96 -9.40 -10.85
N ARG A 52 -1.46 -10.64 -10.76
CA ARG A 52 -2.12 -11.19 -9.56
C ARG A 52 -1.24 -11.14 -8.31
N ALA A 53 0.10 -11.16 -8.46
CA ALA A 53 1.01 -11.05 -7.34
C ALA A 53 0.94 -9.66 -6.69
N SER A 54 0.94 -8.60 -7.49
CA SER A 54 0.78 -7.22 -6.99
C SER A 54 -0.60 -6.98 -6.39
N HIS A 55 -1.67 -7.52 -6.98
CA HIS A 55 -3.02 -7.42 -6.40
C HIS A 55 -3.05 -7.98 -4.98
N ARG A 56 -2.49 -9.18 -4.77
CA ARG A 56 -2.41 -9.79 -3.43
C ARG A 56 -1.56 -8.98 -2.45
N VAL A 57 -0.52 -8.28 -2.92
CA VAL A 57 0.27 -7.38 -2.07
C VAL A 57 -0.56 -6.18 -1.64
N ALA A 58 -1.24 -5.53 -2.59
CA ALA A 58 -2.12 -4.39 -2.33
C ALA A 58 -3.21 -4.75 -1.31
N GLU A 59 -3.92 -5.86 -1.51
CA GLU A 59 -4.95 -6.38 -0.59
C GLU A 59 -4.38 -6.65 0.81
N LYS A 60 -3.24 -7.35 0.91
CA LYS A 60 -2.58 -7.67 2.20
C LYS A 60 -2.08 -6.42 2.94
N CYS A 61 -1.86 -5.32 2.23
CA CYS A 61 -1.44 -4.05 2.79
C CYS A 61 -2.62 -3.12 3.09
N GLY A 62 -3.86 -3.54 2.80
CA GLY A 62 -5.07 -2.80 3.11
C GLY A 62 -5.45 -1.75 2.05
N PHE A 63 -4.81 -1.77 0.88
CA PHE A 63 -5.26 -0.98 -0.25
C PHE A 63 -6.59 -1.54 -0.79
N ARG A 64 -7.41 -0.67 -1.40
CA ARG A 64 -8.64 -1.06 -2.08
C ARG A 64 -8.52 -0.75 -3.56
N LEU A 65 -9.13 -1.59 -4.39
CA LEU A 65 -9.24 -1.32 -5.82
C LEU A 65 -10.25 -0.19 -6.05
N ILE A 66 -9.83 0.90 -6.71
CA ILE A 66 -10.69 2.05 -7.03
C ILE A 66 -11.01 2.17 -8.52
N ALA A 67 -10.14 1.61 -9.37
CA ALA A 67 -10.36 1.60 -10.81
C ALA A 67 -9.70 0.38 -11.46
N ALA A 68 -10.36 -0.18 -12.46
CA ALA A 68 -9.78 -1.13 -13.40
C ALA A 68 -10.20 -0.67 -14.80
N THR A 69 -9.25 -0.24 -15.61
CA THR A 69 -9.52 0.34 -16.94
C THR A 69 -8.45 -0.12 -17.92
N GLY A 70 -8.90 -0.67 -19.06
CA GLY A 70 -7.98 -1.26 -20.02
C GLY A 70 -7.25 -2.46 -19.41
N ASP A 71 -5.93 -2.40 -19.40
CA ASP A 71 -5.00 -3.41 -18.88
C ASP A 71 -4.49 -3.07 -17.47
N ARG A 72 -5.00 -2.02 -16.82
CA ARG A 72 -4.46 -1.50 -15.55
C ARG A 72 -5.49 -1.45 -14.43
N CYS A 73 -5.03 -1.81 -13.24
CA CYS A 73 -5.72 -1.60 -11.97
C CYS A 73 -5.05 -0.50 -11.17
N THR A 74 -5.86 0.31 -10.50
CA THR A 74 -5.42 1.35 -9.57
C THR A 74 -6.03 1.09 -8.20
N PHE A 75 -5.18 1.12 -7.19
CA PHE A 75 -5.51 0.90 -5.80
C PHE A 75 -5.27 2.16 -4.98
N ASP A 76 -6.07 2.38 -3.93
CA ASP A 76 -5.94 3.48 -2.98
C ASP A 76 -5.78 2.98 -1.54
N ILE A 77 -5.11 3.76 -0.71
CA ILE A 77 -5.19 3.63 0.74
C ILE A 77 -5.10 5.01 1.39
N HIS A 78 -5.98 5.25 2.35
CA HIS A 78 -6.00 6.47 3.15
C HIS A 78 -5.46 6.21 4.55
N LYS A 79 -4.86 7.24 5.13
CA LYS A 79 -4.31 7.27 6.49
C LYS A 79 -5.26 6.67 7.55
N GLU A 80 -6.56 6.94 7.45
CA GLU A 80 -7.56 6.49 8.42
C GLU A 80 -7.71 4.96 8.44
N GLN A 81 -7.37 4.29 7.34
CA GLN A 81 -7.45 2.83 7.23
C GLN A 81 -6.29 2.11 7.91
N VAL A 82 -5.11 2.75 7.94
CA VAL A 82 -3.89 2.17 8.52
C VAL A 82 -3.92 2.23 10.05
N ASN A 83 -4.50 3.28 10.62
CA ASN A 83 -4.47 3.54 12.06
C ASN A 83 -5.35 2.61 12.91
N ARG A 84 -6.13 1.71 12.29
CA ARG A 84 -7.04 0.80 12.97
C ARG A 84 -6.37 -0.50 13.45
N HIS A 85 -5.14 -0.77 13.02
CA HIS A 85 -4.37 -1.95 13.42
C HIS A 85 -3.20 -1.64 14.37
N SER A 86 -2.93 -0.37 14.66
CA SER A 86 -1.90 0.08 15.61
C SER A 86 -2.48 0.30 17.01
N VAL A 87 -3.07 -0.74 17.61
CA VAL A 87 -3.31 -0.76 19.06
C VAL A 87 -2.49 -1.89 19.68
N LYS A 88 -1.49 -1.47 20.45
CA LYS A 88 -0.59 -2.23 21.36
C LYS A 88 0.62 -2.91 20.72
N MET A 89 1.66 -2.12 20.45
CA MET A 89 3.00 -2.52 20.88
C MET A 89 3.14 -2.12 22.36
N ARG A 90 2.83 -3.05 23.27
CA ARG A 90 3.19 -2.94 24.69
C ARG A 90 4.70 -3.16 24.79
N THR A 91 5.44 -2.10 25.08
CA THR A 91 6.81 -2.17 25.59
C THR A 91 6.77 -2.95 26.92
N SER A 92 7.62 -3.98 27.06
CA SER A 92 8.03 -4.55 28.34
C SER A 92 9.46 -4.10 28.62
#